data_AF-A0A2U3VJW1-F1
#
_entry.id   AF-A0A2U3VJW1-F1
#
_cell.length_a   1.000
_cell.length_b   1.000
_cell.length_c   1.000
_cell.angle_alpha   90.00
_cell.angle_beta   90.00
_cell.angle_gamma   90.00
#
_symmetry.space_group_name_H-M   'P 1'
#
loop_
_entity.id
_entity.type
_entity.pdbx_description
1 polymer ?
#
loop_
_entity_poly.entity_id
_entity_poly.type
_entity_poly.pdbx_seq_one_letter_code
_entity_poly.pdbx_strand_id
1 'polypeptide(L)'
;MVVRSSGRRLEADRVPTGGTQGDALTMSGCFPVAGLRCLSRVCRGLAREAPTSPSPTASAARCLRTLAETPPADVFLPGNWSWMCQRLWPWPANQHLPGRPPPRPLSLAPSSSSCSSPPCSQDGGMAAQGAPRFLLTFDFDETIVDENSDDSIVRAAPGQRLPESLRATYREGFYNEYMQRVFQYLGEQGVRPRDLRAIYEAIPLSPGMSDLLQFVAKQGSCFEVILISDANTFGVESALRAAGHHGLFRRILSNPSGPDARGLLALRPFHTHSCARCPANMCKHKVLSDYLRERAHDGVHFERLFYVGDGANDFCPMGLLAGGDVAFPRRGYPMHRLIQEAQKAEPSSFRASVVPWETATDVRLHLQQVLKTC
;
A
#
# COMPACT_ATOMS: atom_id res chain seq x y z
N MET A 1 -30.84 -20.31 67.07
CA MET A 1 -31.46 -21.64 67.15
C MET A 1 -30.47 -22.64 66.59
N VAL A 2 -29.95 -23.50 67.46
CA VAL A 2 -28.86 -24.46 67.20
C VAL A 2 -29.45 -25.73 66.63
N VAL A 3 -28.91 -26.26 65.53
CA VAL A 3 -28.87 -27.71 65.29
C VAL A 3 -27.49 -28.09 64.75
N ARG A 4 -26.76 -28.83 65.58
CA ARG A 4 -25.62 -29.67 65.24
C ARG A 4 -26.13 -31.02 64.72
N SER A 5 -25.41 -31.63 63.79
CA SER A 5 -24.89 -33.02 63.89
C SER A 5 -24.23 -33.43 62.56
N SER A 6 -22.91 -33.62 62.52
CA SER A 6 -22.21 -34.95 62.57
C SER A 6 -22.21 -35.63 61.19
N GLY A 7 -21.13 -35.91 60.47
CA GLY A 7 -19.77 -36.42 60.81
C GLY A 7 -19.60 -37.80 60.12
N ARG A 8 -18.75 -38.00 59.11
CA ARG A 8 -17.40 -38.68 59.08
C ARG A 8 -17.12 -38.98 57.58
N ARG A 9 -15.93 -38.74 56.96
CA ARG A 9 -14.65 -39.50 56.96
C ARG A 9 -14.87 -41.00 56.61
N LEU A 10 -14.24 -41.66 55.61
CA LEU A 10 -12.84 -41.73 55.14
C LEU A 10 -12.72 -42.47 53.78
N GLU A 11 -11.55 -42.29 53.12
CA GLU A 11 -10.75 -43.23 52.29
C GLU A 11 -11.37 -43.89 51.04
N ALA A 12 -10.90 -43.61 49.82
CA ALA A 12 -9.65 -44.06 49.17
C ALA A 12 -9.64 -45.57 48.88
N ASP A 13 -9.80 -45.98 47.61
CA ASP A 13 -8.80 -46.83 46.93
C ASP A 13 -9.11 -47.12 45.45
N ARG A 14 -8.00 -47.17 44.69
CA ARG A 14 -7.67 -48.01 43.53
C ARG A 14 -8.42 -47.92 42.18
N VAL A 15 -7.61 -47.47 41.22
CA VAL A 15 -7.55 -47.90 39.81
C VAL A 15 -7.31 -49.43 39.72
N PRO A 16 -7.89 -50.12 38.72
CA PRO A 16 -7.04 -50.73 37.70
C PRO A 16 -7.54 -50.61 36.24
N THR A 17 -6.52 -50.72 35.39
CA THR A 17 -6.36 -50.78 33.93
C THR A 17 -7.11 -51.88 33.16
N GLY A 18 -7.31 -51.64 31.85
CA GLY A 18 -7.50 -52.64 30.77
C GLY A 18 -8.71 -52.30 29.87
N GLY A 19 -8.56 -51.77 28.64
CA GLY A 19 -8.20 -52.48 27.39
C GLY A 19 -9.46 -53.19 26.82
N THR A 20 -10.08 -52.81 25.70
CA THR A 20 -9.62 -53.02 24.31
C THR A 20 -10.49 -52.26 23.27
N GLN A 21 -9.82 -51.70 22.26
CA GLN A 21 -10.04 -51.83 20.80
C GLN A 21 -11.41 -51.51 20.15
N GLY A 22 -11.41 -50.51 19.26
CA GLY A 22 -12.42 -50.27 18.23
C GLY A 22 -11.91 -49.24 17.22
N ASP A 23 -11.70 -49.70 15.98
CA ASP A 23 -10.95 -49.08 14.89
C ASP A 23 -11.62 -47.90 14.16
N ALA A 24 -10.75 -47.12 13.51
CA ALA A 24 -10.87 -46.52 12.18
C ALA A 24 -11.83 -45.32 11.94
N LEU A 25 -11.25 -44.16 11.60
CA LEU A 25 -11.09 -43.72 10.20
C LEU A 25 -10.50 -42.30 10.12
N THR A 26 -9.25 -42.25 9.68
CA THR A 26 -8.60 -41.11 9.04
C THR A 26 -9.27 -40.81 7.69
N MET A 27 -9.66 -39.57 7.44
CA MET A 27 -10.03 -39.09 6.10
C MET A 27 -8.97 -38.10 5.59
N SER A 28 -7.96 -38.70 4.97
CA SER A 28 -7.20 -38.08 3.89
C SER A 28 -8.05 -38.16 2.62
N GLY A 29 -8.17 -37.04 1.90
CA GLY A 29 -8.95 -36.94 0.66
C GLY A 29 -8.14 -36.29 -0.45
N CYS A 30 -7.21 -37.05 -1.03
CA CYS A 30 -6.75 -36.84 -2.41
C CYS A 30 -7.69 -37.58 -3.36
N PHE A 31 -7.95 -37.02 -4.55
CA PHE A 31 -8.07 -37.65 -5.89
C PHE A 31 -8.98 -36.78 -6.81
N PRO A 32 -8.90 -36.89 -8.15
CA PRO A 32 -7.75 -37.23 -9.01
C PRO A 32 -7.53 -36.23 -10.17
N VAL A 33 -6.33 -36.27 -10.73
CA VAL A 33 -5.98 -35.72 -12.05
C VAL A 33 -6.47 -36.68 -13.14
N ALA A 34 -7.21 -36.17 -14.13
CA ALA A 34 -7.26 -36.76 -15.46
C ALA A 34 -7.73 -35.72 -16.51
N GLY A 35 -6.93 -35.57 -17.58
CA GLY A 35 -7.46 -35.29 -18.91
C GLY A 35 -7.14 -33.92 -19.54
N LEU A 36 -5.87 -33.68 -19.93
CA LEU A 36 -5.61 -32.85 -21.11
C LEU A 36 -4.77 -33.64 -22.12
N ARG A 37 -5.44 -34.05 -23.21
CA ARG A 37 -4.79 -34.38 -24.48
C ARG A 37 -4.78 -33.14 -25.36
N CYS A 38 -3.58 -32.69 -25.66
CA CYS A 38 -3.07 -32.33 -26.99
C CYS A 38 -4.03 -31.65 -27.97
N LEU A 39 -3.79 -30.36 -28.26
CA LEU A 39 -3.76 -29.86 -29.64
C LEU A 39 -2.61 -28.86 -29.78
N SER A 40 -2.05 -28.85 -30.99
CA SER A 40 -0.63 -28.67 -31.31
C SER A 40 -0.36 -27.47 -32.22
N ARG A 41 0.90 -26.97 -32.16
CA ARG A 41 1.66 -26.21 -33.19
C ARG A 41 1.11 -24.82 -33.56
N VAL A 42 1.95 -23.77 -33.57
CA VAL A 42 2.73 -23.21 -34.70
C VAL A 42 3.44 -21.97 -34.09
N CYS A 43 4.71 -21.56 -34.27
CA CYS A 43 5.76 -21.84 -35.26
C CYS A 43 7.17 -21.58 -34.66
N ARG A 44 8.21 -22.15 -35.30
CA ARG A 44 9.66 -21.93 -35.06
C ARG A 44 10.22 -20.84 -35.98
N GLY A 45 11.33 -20.23 -35.55
CA GLY A 45 12.33 -19.49 -36.34
C GLY A 45 12.76 -18.22 -35.60
N LEU A 46 14.02 -17.93 -35.26
CA LEU A 46 15.32 -18.30 -35.83
C LEU A 46 16.38 -18.38 -34.72
N ALA A 47 17.41 -19.19 -34.97
CA ALA A 47 18.62 -19.33 -34.14
C ALA A 47 19.81 -18.63 -34.80
N ARG A 48 20.88 -18.46 -34.00
CA ARG A 48 22.26 -17.95 -34.26
C ARG A 48 22.41 -16.44 -33.99
N GLU A 49 23.41 -15.96 -33.26
CA GLU A 49 24.78 -16.46 -33.00
C GLU A 49 25.34 -15.80 -31.72
N ALA A 50 26.19 -16.51 -30.97
CA ALA A 50 27.04 -15.95 -29.91
C ALA A 50 28.45 -15.70 -30.48
N PRO A 51 29.22 -14.75 -29.91
CA PRO A 51 30.51 -15.18 -29.36
C PRO A 51 30.93 -14.49 -28.05
N THR A 52 31.45 -15.35 -27.15
CA THR A 52 32.60 -15.20 -26.25
C THR A 52 33.07 -13.81 -25.78
N SER A 53 33.10 -13.68 -24.45
CA SER A 53 33.85 -12.69 -23.63
C SER A 53 35.38 -12.74 -23.85
N PRO A 54 36.10 -11.67 -23.45
CA PRO A 54 36.83 -11.76 -22.18
C PRO A 54 36.83 -10.45 -21.33
N SER A 55 37.02 -10.61 -20.02
CA SER A 55 37.41 -9.56 -19.04
C SER A 55 38.95 -9.49 -18.92
N PRO A 56 39.60 -8.66 -18.05
CA PRO A 56 39.15 -7.51 -17.25
C PRO A 56 40.11 -6.28 -17.31
N THR A 57 39.72 -5.11 -16.75
CA THR A 57 40.57 -4.25 -15.88
C THR A 57 39.78 -3.07 -15.31
N ALA A 58 40.19 -2.61 -14.13
CA ALA A 58 39.50 -1.70 -13.24
C ALA A 58 39.59 -0.21 -13.62
N SER A 59 38.50 0.53 -13.41
CA SER A 59 38.52 1.89 -12.86
C SER A 59 37.12 2.28 -12.39
N ALA A 60 37.04 2.91 -11.22
CA ALA A 60 35.81 3.35 -10.59
C ALA A 60 35.08 4.39 -11.45
N ALA A 61 34.03 3.95 -12.16
CA ALA A 61 33.08 4.85 -12.81
C ALA A 61 31.85 4.99 -11.93
N ARG A 62 31.71 6.16 -11.31
CA ARG A 62 30.50 6.62 -10.65
C ARG A 62 29.39 6.70 -11.72
N CYS A 63 28.54 5.68 -11.81
CA CYS A 63 27.43 5.63 -12.77
C CYS A 63 26.36 6.66 -12.42
N LEU A 64 26.54 7.90 -12.87
CA LEU A 64 25.46 8.89 -12.95
C LEU A 64 24.49 8.41 -14.03
N ARG A 65 23.24 8.13 -13.66
CA ARG A 65 22.19 7.71 -14.60
C ARG A 65 21.69 8.93 -15.39
N THR A 66 22.22 9.17 -16.57
CA THR A 66 21.54 9.94 -17.61
C THR A 66 20.45 9.06 -18.21
N LEU A 67 19.17 9.43 -18.02
CA LEU A 67 18.04 8.74 -18.65
C LEU A 67 18.03 9.04 -20.16
N ALA A 68 18.91 8.38 -20.92
CA ALA A 68 18.85 8.39 -22.38
C ALA A 68 18.12 7.16 -22.96
N GLU A 69 17.80 6.15 -22.14
CA GLU A 69 17.14 4.93 -22.62
C GLU A 69 16.14 4.39 -21.58
N THR A 70 15.10 5.16 -21.25
CA THR A 70 13.84 4.54 -20.82
C THR A 70 13.16 4.00 -22.06
N PRO A 71 13.01 2.68 -22.24
CA PRO A 71 12.16 2.20 -23.31
C PRO A 71 10.72 2.69 -23.05
N PRO A 72 9.90 2.87 -24.09
CA PRO A 72 8.50 3.22 -23.93
C PRO A 72 7.82 2.23 -22.97
N ALA A 73 6.73 2.64 -22.34
CA ALA A 73 5.91 1.83 -21.43
C ALA A 73 5.35 0.52 -22.04
N ASP A 74 5.77 0.19 -23.26
CA ASP A 74 5.36 -0.92 -24.10
C ASP A 74 6.38 -2.06 -24.16
N VAL A 75 7.41 -2.10 -23.30
CA VAL A 75 8.22 -3.34 -23.16
C VAL A 75 7.40 -4.37 -22.38
N PHE A 76 6.60 -5.09 -23.16
CA PHE A 76 5.89 -6.29 -22.76
C PHE A 76 6.85 -7.26 -22.04
N LEU A 77 6.60 -7.50 -20.76
CA LEU A 77 6.92 -8.80 -20.18
C LEU A 77 5.92 -9.79 -20.81
N PRO A 78 6.35 -10.74 -21.65
CA PRO A 78 5.45 -11.67 -22.31
C PRO A 78 4.94 -12.67 -21.27
N GLY A 79 3.85 -12.30 -20.61
CA GLY A 79 3.09 -13.18 -19.75
C GLY A 79 1.67 -12.68 -19.69
N ASN A 80 0.74 -13.52 -20.11
CA ASN A 80 -0.70 -13.25 -20.08
C ASN A 80 -1.18 -13.33 -18.63
N TRP A 81 -0.80 -12.35 -17.82
CA TRP A 81 -1.06 -12.28 -16.37
C TRP A 81 -2.45 -11.67 -16.10
N SER A 82 -3.49 -12.33 -16.60
CA SER A 82 -4.87 -12.07 -16.21
C SER A 82 -5.10 -12.63 -14.81
N TRP A 83 -5.05 -11.80 -13.78
CA TRP A 83 -5.22 -12.24 -12.39
C TRP A 83 -6.58 -11.81 -11.82
N MET A 84 -7.46 -12.79 -11.64
CA MET A 84 -8.50 -12.74 -10.61
C MET A 84 -7.82 -12.93 -9.25
N CYS A 85 -7.60 -11.85 -8.50
CA CYS A 85 -7.30 -11.92 -7.06
C CYS A 85 -7.71 -10.61 -6.36
N GLN A 86 -9.01 -10.33 -6.39
CA GLN A 86 -9.66 -9.61 -5.30
C GLN A 86 -10.60 -10.61 -4.65
N ARG A 87 -10.38 -10.93 -3.37
CA ARG A 87 -11.24 -11.87 -2.64
C ARG A 87 -12.68 -11.36 -2.70
N LEU A 88 -13.60 -12.21 -3.14
CA LEU A 88 -15.02 -12.09 -2.84
C LEU A 88 -15.17 -12.08 -1.31
N TRP A 89 -15.79 -11.03 -0.80
CA TRP A 89 -15.94 -10.75 0.62
C TRP A 89 -17.29 -11.23 1.15
N PRO A 90 -17.37 -12.19 2.10
CA PRO A 90 -18.63 -12.56 2.71
C PRO A 90 -18.78 -11.87 4.08
N TRP A 91 -19.80 -11.02 4.24
CA TRP A 91 -20.30 -10.59 5.55
C TRP A 91 -21.67 -11.20 5.80
N PRO A 92 -21.90 -11.88 6.95
CA PRO A 92 -23.22 -12.33 7.34
C PRO A 92 -24.07 -11.20 7.92
N ALA A 93 -25.38 -11.34 7.69
CA ALA A 93 -26.44 -10.37 7.96
C ALA A 93 -27.07 -10.49 9.37
N ASN A 94 -27.95 -9.51 9.67
CA ASN A 94 -29.01 -9.48 10.70
C ASN A 94 -28.58 -9.10 12.14
N GLN A 95 -29.32 -8.34 12.97
CA GLN A 95 -30.76 -7.98 13.14
C GLN A 95 -30.87 -6.63 13.93
N HIS A 96 -31.71 -5.64 13.57
CA HIS A 96 -33.06 -5.27 14.11
C HIS A 96 -33.13 -4.95 15.64
N LEU A 97 -33.37 -3.72 16.15
CA LEU A 97 -34.61 -2.88 16.27
C LEU A 97 -34.32 -1.71 17.32
N PRO A 98 -35.25 -0.85 17.81
CA PRO A 98 -35.84 0.36 17.20
C PRO A 98 -35.96 1.63 18.11
N GLY A 99 -36.20 2.81 17.49
CA GLY A 99 -36.94 3.98 18.07
C GLY A 99 -36.18 4.90 19.06
N ARG A 100 -36.35 6.22 19.16
CA ARG A 100 -37.35 7.21 18.68
C ARG A 100 -36.76 8.66 18.92
N PRO A 101 -37.48 9.81 18.85
CA PRO A 101 -37.24 10.99 17.96
C PRO A 101 -36.82 12.30 18.73
N PRO A 102 -37.13 13.53 18.25
CA PRO A 102 -36.47 14.38 17.25
C PRO A 102 -35.79 15.67 17.86
N PRO A 103 -35.13 16.54 17.07
CA PRO A 103 -34.27 17.63 17.56
C PRO A 103 -34.93 19.03 17.54
N ARG A 104 -34.34 20.00 18.25
CA ARG A 104 -34.67 21.46 18.21
C ARG A 104 -33.46 22.31 18.69
N PRO A 105 -33.35 23.62 18.34
CA PRO A 105 -32.59 24.07 17.18
C PRO A 105 -31.41 24.99 17.53
N LEU A 106 -30.60 25.22 16.49
CA LEU A 106 -29.46 26.13 16.37
C LEU A 106 -29.77 27.58 16.78
N SER A 107 -28.74 28.28 17.26
CA SER A 107 -28.63 29.73 17.14
C SER A 107 -27.27 30.10 16.56
N LEU A 108 -27.31 30.86 15.47
CA LEU A 108 -26.22 31.45 14.73
C LEU A 108 -25.92 32.84 15.34
N ALA A 109 -24.65 33.20 15.45
CA ALA A 109 -24.21 34.56 15.17
C ALA A 109 -22.73 34.59 14.76
N PRO A 110 -22.34 35.45 13.80
CA PRO A 110 -21.02 35.47 13.18
C PRO A 110 -20.13 36.62 13.68
N SER A 111 -18.81 36.52 13.42
CA SER A 111 -17.88 37.64 13.16
C SER A 111 -16.48 37.03 12.91
N SER A 112 -15.88 37.10 11.72
CA SER A 112 -15.27 38.24 11.02
C SER A 112 -14.09 38.87 11.77
N SER A 113 -12.86 38.55 11.34
CA SER A 113 -11.88 39.57 10.94
C SER A 113 -10.55 38.94 10.50
N SER A 114 -10.12 39.42 9.33
CA SER A 114 -8.79 39.43 8.73
C SER A 114 -7.67 39.94 9.63
N CYS A 115 -6.41 39.61 9.27
CA CYS A 115 -5.22 40.50 9.15
C CYS A 115 -3.96 39.59 9.05
N SER A 116 -3.32 39.44 7.88
CA SER A 116 -2.27 40.30 7.31
C SER A 116 -0.92 40.22 8.03
N SER A 117 0.05 39.56 7.39
CA SER A 117 1.47 39.43 7.76
C SER A 117 2.27 40.73 7.57
N PRO A 118 3.48 40.81 8.13
CA PRO A 118 4.63 41.29 7.36
C PRO A 118 5.90 40.42 7.52
N PRO A 119 6.92 40.61 6.66
CA PRO A 119 7.96 39.62 6.39
C PRO A 119 9.21 39.83 7.25
N CYS A 120 9.80 38.73 7.73
CA CYS A 120 11.14 38.73 8.29
C CYS A 120 12.13 38.20 7.26
N SER A 121 12.91 39.11 6.68
CA SER A 121 14.14 38.83 5.96
C SER A 121 15.16 38.22 6.93
N GLN A 122 15.61 37.00 6.65
CA GLN A 122 16.86 36.48 7.20
C GLN A 122 17.64 35.84 6.05
N ASP A 123 18.61 36.61 5.56
CA ASP A 123 19.81 36.09 4.93
C ASP A 123 20.54 35.21 5.94
N GLY A 124 20.27 33.92 5.88
CA GLY A 124 21.08 32.88 6.50
C GLY A 124 21.68 32.05 5.38
N GLY A 125 22.99 32.16 5.18
CA GLY A 125 23.74 31.38 4.20
C GLY A 125 23.39 29.90 4.32
N MET A 126 22.61 29.39 3.37
CA MET A 126 22.39 27.96 3.25
C MET A 126 23.69 27.34 2.75
N ALA A 127 24.38 26.63 3.62
CA ALA A 127 25.28 25.57 3.20
C ALA A 127 24.55 24.77 2.11
N ALA A 128 25.15 24.65 0.93
CA ALA A 128 24.59 23.88 -0.16
C ALA A 128 24.34 22.45 0.33
N GLN A 129 23.10 22.14 0.69
CA GLN A 129 22.69 20.80 1.05
C GLN A 129 22.90 19.95 -0.21
N GLY A 130 23.82 19.00 -0.14
CA GLY A 130 24.14 18.15 -1.29
C GLY A 130 22.88 17.46 -1.82
N ALA A 131 22.79 17.30 -3.14
CA ALA A 131 21.67 16.67 -3.80
C ALA A 131 21.41 15.25 -3.24
N PRO A 132 20.15 14.79 -3.18
CA PRO A 132 19.83 13.51 -2.58
C PRO A 132 20.42 12.35 -3.36
N ARG A 133 21.01 11.40 -2.61
CA ARG A 133 21.62 10.18 -3.17
C ARG A 133 20.58 9.12 -3.47
N PHE A 134 19.53 9.04 -2.66
CA PHE A 134 18.56 7.96 -2.71
C PHE A 134 17.12 8.48 -2.85
N LEU A 135 16.29 7.75 -3.60
CA LEU A 135 14.84 7.98 -3.63
C LEU A 135 14.16 6.86 -2.84
N LEU A 136 13.38 7.23 -1.82
CA LEU A 136 12.54 6.31 -1.06
C LEU A 136 11.07 6.59 -1.39
N THR A 137 10.42 5.60 -2.00
CA THR A 137 9.01 5.66 -2.40
C THR A 137 8.18 4.77 -1.50
N PHE A 138 7.08 5.31 -0.98
CA PHE A 138 6.11 4.57 -0.18
C PHE A 138 4.75 4.49 -0.87
N ASP A 139 4.08 3.34 -0.77
CA ASP A 139 2.62 3.31 -0.75
C ASP A 139 2.06 3.79 0.61
N PHE A 140 0.75 4.00 0.69
CA PHE A 140 0.06 4.45 1.88
C PHE A 140 -0.71 3.32 2.59
N ASP A 141 -1.80 2.85 1.98
CA ASP A 141 -2.68 1.82 2.55
C ASP A 141 -1.91 0.54 2.81
N GLU A 142 -2.14 -0.11 3.96
CA GLU A 142 -1.44 -1.34 4.35
C GLU A 142 0.11 -1.27 4.24
N THR A 143 0.68 -0.07 4.19
CA THR A 143 2.11 0.18 4.03
C THR A 143 2.60 1.20 5.06
N ILE A 144 2.15 2.46 4.97
CA ILE A 144 2.39 3.48 6.00
C ILE A 144 1.37 3.31 7.12
N VAL A 145 0.11 3.13 6.76
CA VAL A 145 -0.99 2.86 7.70
C VAL A 145 -1.29 1.37 7.74
N ASP A 146 -1.73 0.86 8.89
CA ASP A 146 -1.96 -0.58 9.11
C ASP A 146 -3.36 -1.05 8.70
N GLU A 147 -4.05 -0.27 7.88
CA GLU A 147 -5.40 -0.54 7.39
C GLU A 147 -5.54 -0.04 5.96
N ASN A 148 -6.56 -0.53 5.25
CA ASN A 148 -7.06 0.12 4.05
C ASN A 148 -7.88 1.37 4.43
N SER A 149 -7.46 2.55 3.96
CA SER A 149 -8.08 3.82 4.29
C SER A 149 -9.43 4.05 3.61
N ASP A 150 -9.71 3.40 2.49
CA ASP A 150 -11.01 3.45 1.82
C ASP A 150 -12.04 2.54 2.52
N ASP A 151 -11.61 1.44 3.15
CA ASP A 151 -12.47 0.65 4.04
C ASP A 151 -12.76 1.40 5.35
N SER A 152 -11.78 2.16 5.82
CA SER A 152 -11.86 2.92 7.07
C SER A 152 -12.99 3.93 7.10
N ILE A 153 -13.32 4.56 5.96
CA ILE A 153 -14.38 5.57 5.90
C ILE A 153 -15.79 4.99 6.10
N VAL A 154 -15.96 3.67 5.99
CA VAL A 154 -17.25 3.00 6.28
C VAL A 154 -17.68 3.26 7.74
N ARG A 155 -16.72 3.55 8.64
CA ARG A 155 -16.99 3.98 10.02
C ARG A 155 -17.83 5.27 10.10
N ALA A 156 -17.81 6.12 9.08
CA ALA A 156 -18.66 7.32 9.01
C ALA A 156 -20.09 7.03 8.56
N ALA A 157 -20.36 5.86 7.96
CA ALA A 157 -21.70 5.53 7.48
C ALA A 157 -22.65 5.30 8.66
N PRO A 158 -23.95 5.62 8.52
CA PRO A 158 -24.97 5.22 9.48
C PRO A 158 -24.92 3.71 9.75
N GLY A 159 -24.84 3.32 11.02
CA GLY A 159 -24.67 1.91 11.40
C GLY A 159 -23.37 1.27 10.94
N GLN A 160 -22.36 2.07 10.56
CA GLN A 160 -21.05 1.64 10.07
C GLN A 160 -21.15 0.64 8.91
N ARG A 161 -22.13 0.85 8.03
CA ARG A 161 -22.38 -0.02 6.89
C ARG A 161 -22.88 0.76 5.69
N LEU A 162 -22.33 0.44 4.51
CA LEU A 162 -22.82 0.94 3.24
C LEU A 162 -24.07 0.14 2.78
N PRO A 163 -25.08 0.79 2.17
CA PRO A 163 -26.23 0.09 1.60
C PRO A 163 -25.82 -0.94 0.56
N GLU A 164 -26.54 -2.06 0.51
CA GLU A 164 -26.22 -3.13 -0.46
C GLU A 164 -26.37 -2.64 -1.91
N SER A 165 -27.35 -1.78 -2.17
CA SER A 165 -27.54 -1.14 -3.48
C SER A 165 -26.31 -0.34 -3.94
N LEU A 166 -25.61 0.32 -3.01
CA LEU A 166 -24.39 1.05 -3.30
C LEU A 166 -23.22 0.08 -3.50
N ARG A 167 -23.05 -0.90 -2.61
CA ARG A 167 -21.99 -1.93 -2.70
C ARG A 167 -22.03 -2.68 -4.04
N ALA A 168 -23.23 -3.04 -4.49
CA ALA A 168 -23.47 -3.75 -5.75
C ALA A 168 -23.05 -2.96 -6.99
N THR A 169 -22.73 -1.67 -6.85
CA THR A 169 -22.35 -0.81 -7.98
C THR A 169 -20.83 -0.77 -8.23
N TYR A 170 -20.03 -1.50 -7.44
CA TYR A 170 -18.61 -1.70 -7.71
C TYR A 170 -18.38 -2.41 -9.05
N ARG A 171 -17.36 -1.96 -9.79
CA ARG A 171 -16.89 -2.60 -11.02
C ARG A 171 -15.37 -2.72 -10.95
N GLU A 172 -14.86 -3.88 -11.33
CA GLU A 172 -13.43 -4.14 -11.38
C GLU A 172 -12.71 -3.09 -12.25
N GLY A 173 -11.61 -2.53 -11.75
CA GLY A 173 -10.84 -1.47 -12.43
C GLY A 173 -11.42 -0.05 -12.31
N PHE A 174 -12.63 0.12 -11.75
CA PHE A 174 -13.31 1.42 -11.57
C PHE A 174 -13.57 1.74 -10.09
N TYR A 175 -12.63 1.36 -9.22
CA TYR A 175 -12.75 1.56 -7.78
C TYR A 175 -12.83 3.06 -7.40
N ASN A 176 -12.09 3.93 -8.09
CA ASN A 176 -12.15 5.38 -7.87
C ASN A 176 -13.56 5.97 -8.11
N GLU A 177 -14.26 5.54 -9.18
CA GLU A 177 -15.65 5.94 -9.44
C GLU A 177 -16.62 5.40 -8.38
N TYR A 178 -16.35 4.18 -7.88
CA TYR A 178 -17.08 3.61 -6.75
C TYR A 178 -16.92 4.45 -5.50
N MET A 179 -15.70 4.81 -5.13
CA MET A 179 -15.43 5.64 -3.96
C MET A 179 -16.03 7.03 -4.07
N GLN A 180 -16.09 7.63 -5.26
CA GLN A 180 -16.82 8.89 -5.44
C GLN A 180 -18.32 8.76 -5.12
N ARG A 181 -18.97 7.64 -5.47
CA ARG A 181 -20.37 7.38 -5.11
C ARG A 181 -20.53 7.13 -3.61
N VAL A 182 -19.55 6.49 -2.98
CA VAL A 182 -19.51 6.34 -1.51
C VAL A 182 -19.45 7.71 -0.84
N PHE A 183 -18.57 8.62 -1.27
CA PHE A 183 -18.52 9.97 -0.71
C PHE A 183 -19.80 10.77 -0.91
N GLN A 184 -20.47 10.62 -2.06
CA GLN A 184 -21.78 11.23 -2.30
C GLN A 184 -22.82 10.72 -1.31
N TYR A 185 -22.94 9.40 -1.17
CA TYR A 185 -23.84 8.78 -0.20
C TYR A 185 -23.56 9.27 1.23
N LEU A 186 -22.29 9.23 1.68
CA LEU A 186 -21.93 9.71 3.01
C LEU A 186 -22.32 11.19 3.20
N GLY A 187 -22.10 12.02 2.19
CA GLY A 187 -22.53 13.42 2.17
C GLY A 187 -24.03 13.61 2.36
N GLU A 188 -24.85 12.79 1.68
CA GLU A 188 -26.31 12.73 1.81
C GLU A 188 -26.74 12.30 3.22
N GLN A 189 -25.97 11.43 3.87
CA GLN A 189 -26.19 11.03 5.27
C GLN A 189 -25.72 12.08 6.30
N GLY A 190 -25.23 13.24 5.86
CA GLY A 190 -24.81 14.32 6.74
C GLY A 190 -23.32 14.28 7.12
N VAL A 191 -22.55 13.31 6.63
CA VAL A 191 -21.09 13.26 6.83
C VAL A 191 -20.44 14.41 6.09
N ARG A 192 -19.46 15.07 6.73
CA ARG A 192 -18.68 16.17 6.16
C ARG A 192 -17.20 15.81 6.14
N PRO A 193 -16.38 16.53 5.33
CA PRO A 193 -14.94 16.29 5.27
C PRO A 193 -14.24 16.29 6.64
N ARG A 194 -14.70 17.09 7.61
CA ARG A 194 -14.16 17.08 8.98
C ARG A 194 -14.34 15.74 9.70
N ASP A 195 -15.44 15.04 9.44
CA ASP A 195 -15.76 13.75 10.09
C ASP A 195 -14.90 12.64 9.47
N LEU A 196 -14.71 12.69 8.14
CA LEU A 196 -13.78 11.82 7.42
C LEU A 196 -12.33 12.06 7.86
N ARG A 197 -11.94 13.33 8.04
CA ARG A 197 -10.61 13.69 8.56
C ARG A 197 -10.35 12.99 9.90
N ALA A 198 -11.27 13.07 10.85
CA ALA A 198 -11.09 12.43 12.16
C ALA A 198 -10.90 10.91 12.05
N ILE A 199 -11.54 10.25 11.06
CA ILE A 199 -11.31 8.83 10.78
C ILE A 199 -9.90 8.60 10.25
N TYR A 200 -9.47 9.36 9.23
CA TYR A 200 -8.13 9.21 8.65
C TYR A 200 -7.02 9.47 9.66
N GLU A 201 -7.18 10.49 10.52
CA GLU A 201 -6.23 10.83 11.59
C GLU A 201 -6.15 9.75 12.68
N ALA A 202 -7.18 8.92 12.82
CA ALA A 202 -7.23 7.83 13.79
C ALA A 202 -6.71 6.48 13.25
N ILE A 203 -6.39 6.38 11.96
CA ILE A 203 -5.84 5.15 11.38
C ILE A 203 -4.44 4.92 11.96
N PRO A 204 -4.16 3.74 12.56
CA PRO A 204 -2.85 3.46 13.11
C PRO A 204 -1.80 3.36 12.00
N LEU A 205 -0.57 3.81 12.30
CA LEU A 205 0.58 3.52 11.45
C LEU A 205 0.94 2.03 11.53
N SER A 206 1.47 1.47 10.44
CA SER A 206 2.00 0.11 10.45
C SER A 206 3.08 -0.07 11.52
N PRO A 207 3.23 -1.27 12.11
CA PRO A 207 4.21 -1.53 13.17
C PRO A 207 5.63 -1.06 12.80
N GLY A 208 6.23 -0.22 13.65
CA GLY A 208 7.56 0.36 13.46
C GLY A 208 7.65 1.51 12.45
N MET A 209 6.55 1.93 11.83
CA MET A 209 6.58 2.94 10.75
C MET A 209 6.96 4.32 11.28
N SER A 210 6.49 4.71 12.48
CA SER A 210 6.92 5.96 13.11
C SER A 210 8.45 6.02 13.27
N ASP A 211 9.06 4.94 13.76
CA ASP A 211 10.52 4.85 13.93
C ASP A 211 11.26 4.90 12.60
N LEU A 212 10.73 4.26 11.55
CA LEU A 212 11.29 4.32 10.19
C LEU A 212 11.24 5.75 9.65
N LEU A 213 10.09 6.42 9.68
CA LEU A 213 9.94 7.77 9.15
C LEU A 213 10.80 8.79 9.93
N GLN A 214 10.87 8.65 11.26
CA GLN A 214 11.79 9.45 12.09
C GLN A 214 13.26 9.18 11.76
N PHE A 215 13.62 7.92 11.52
CA PHE A 215 14.98 7.57 11.12
C PHE A 215 15.36 8.21 9.79
N VAL A 216 14.49 8.12 8.78
CA VAL A 216 14.71 8.71 7.45
C VAL A 216 14.82 10.23 7.56
N ALA A 217 13.95 10.89 8.33
CA ALA A 217 14.01 12.33 8.58
C ALA A 217 15.37 12.77 9.16
N LYS A 218 15.96 11.96 10.07
CA LYS A 218 17.28 12.22 10.67
C LYS A 218 18.45 12.07 9.69
N GLN A 219 18.26 11.39 8.55
CA GLN A 219 19.31 11.26 7.53
C GLN A 219 19.42 12.51 6.63
N GLY A 220 18.55 13.50 6.82
CA GLY A 220 18.60 14.78 6.12
C GLY A 220 18.56 14.59 4.59
N SER A 221 19.50 15.24 3.89
CA SER A 221 19.51 15.24 2.43
C SER A 221 19.92 13.91 1.79
N CYS A 222 20.26 12.86 2.55
CA CYS A 222 20.58 11.56 1.95
C CYS A 222 19.40 10.95 1.17
N PHE A 223 18.18 11.14 1.65
CA PHE A 223 16.96 10.62 1.05
C PHE A 223 16.07 11.73 0.53
N GLU A 224 15.61 11.58 -0.70
CA GLU A 224 14.38 12.19 -1.15
C GLU A 224 13.24 11.19 -0.92
N VAL A 225 12.16 11.63 -0.26
CA VAL A 225 11.03 10.76 0.09
C VAL A 225 9.79 11.19 -0.67
N ILE A 226 9.13 10.25 -1.34
CA ILE A 226 7.86 10.46 -2.02
C ILE A 226 6.84 9.39 -1.62
N LEU A 227 5.57 9.74 -1.79
CA LEU A 227 4.45 8.82 -1.60
C LEU A 227 3.68 8.69 -2.91
N ILE A 228 3.45 7.47 -3.36
CA ILE A 228 2.63 7.14 -4.54
C ILE A 228 1.52 6.19 -4.10
N SER A 229 0.28 6.68 -4.03
CA SER A 229 -0.83 5.91 -3.48
C SER A 229 -2.10 6.03 -4.33
N ASP A 230 -2.82 4.92 -4.44
CA ASP A 230 -4.14 4.87 -5.08
C ASP A 230 -5.30 5.29 -4.15
N ALA A 231 -4.98 5.74 -2.93
CA ALA A 231 -5.92 6.39 -2.02
C ALA A 231 -6.33 7.78 -2.53
N ASN A 232 -6.82 8.63 -1.62
CA ASN A 232 -7.18 10.01 -1.92
C ASN A 232 -6.31 11.02 -1.14
N THR A 233 -5.94 12.14 -1.77
CA THR A 233 -4.99 13.11 -1.19
C THR A 233 -5.46 13.70 0.15
N PHE A 234 -6.76 13.97 0.31
CA PHE A 234 -7.33 14.49 1.55
C PHE A 234 -7.09 13.56 2.73
N GLY A 235 -7.34 12.26 2.58
CA GLY A 235 -7.12 11.27 3.62
C GLY A 235 -5.65 11.05 3.93
N VAL A 236 -4.84 10.85 2.89
CA VAL A 236 -3.38 10.66 3.01
C VAL A 236 -2.74 11.83 3.76
N GLU A 237 -3.01 13.07 3.34
CA GLU A 237 -2.43 14.24 3.99
C GLU A 237 -2.94 14.41 5.43
N SER A 238 -4.22 14.14 5.70
CA SER A 238 -4.77 14.24 7.05
C SER A 238 -4.06 13.28 8.01
N ALA A 239 -3.94 12.00 7.64
CA ALA A 239 -3.25 11.00 8.44
C ALA A 239 -1.77 11.35 8.67
N LEU A 240 -1.05 11.75 7.61
CA LEU A 240 0.36 12.11 7.71
C LEU A 240 0.60 13.37 8.57
N ARG A 241 -0.31 14.35 8.51
CA ARG A 241 -0.21 15.56 9.35
C ARG A 241 -0.47 15.24 10.80
N ALA A 242 -1.50 14.46 11.11
CA ALA A 242 -1.78 14.02 12.49
C ALA A 242 -0.64 13.17 13.07
N ALA A 243 0.00 12.31 12.25
CA ALA A 243 1.17 11.54 12.65
C ALA A 243 2.47 12.37 12.76
N GLY A 244 2.48 13.64 12.33
CA GLY A 244 3.66 14.49 12.38
C GLY A 244 4.72 14.18 11.32
N HIS A 245 4.36 13.46 10.25
CA HIS A 245 5.29 13.00 9.21
C HIS A 245 5.06 13.62 7.82
N HIS A 246 4.01 14.44 7.64
CA HIS A 246 3.73 15.09 6.35
C HIS A 246 4.93 15.87 5.79
N GLY A 247 5.69 16.57 6.65
CA GLY A 247 6.84 17.39 6.22
C GLY A 247 8.03 16.59 5.68
N LEU A 248 8.04 15.26 5.83
CA LEU A 248 9.08 14.39 5.28
C LEU A 248 8.96 14.21 3.76
N PHE A 249 7.74 14.24 3.24
CA PHE A 249 7.46 13.89 1.85
C PHE A 249 7.65 15.11 0.95
N ARG A 250 8.56 14.98 -0.03
CA ARG A 250 8.74 16.01 -1.08
C ARG A 250 7.51 16.10 -1.97
N ARG A 251 6.90 14.96 -2.30
CA ARG A 251 5.66 14.87 -3.08
C ARG A 251 4.77 13.76 -2.54
N ILE A 252 3.47 14.06 -2.50
CA ILE A 252 2.38 13.12 -2.30
C ILE A 252 1.64 13.04 -3.63
N LEU A 253 1.73 11.90 -4.30
CA LEU A 253 1.20 11.66 -5.64
C LEU A 253 0.07 10.63 -5.52
N SER A 254 -1.17 11.12 -5.49
CA SER A 254 -2.36 10.31 -5.22
C SER A 254 -3.60 10.93 -5.86
N ASN A 255 -4.73 10.23 -5.86
CA ASN A 255 -5.96 10.69 -6.50
C ASN A 255 -6.44 12.02 -5.85
N PRO A 256 -6.53 13.13 -6.61
CA PRO A 256 -6.87 14.42 -6.04
C PRO A 256 -8.25 14.40 -5.39
N SER A 257 -8.30 14.80 -4.12
CA SER A 257 -9.55 14.93 -3.37
C SER A 257 -9.59 16.18 -2.51
N GLY A 258 -10.80 16.68 -2.29
CA GLY A 258 -11.06 17.86 -1.48
C GLY A 258 -12.55 18.22 -1.48
N PRO A 259 -12.97 19.14 -0.59
CA PRO A 259 -14.36 19.60 -0.55
C PRO A 259 -14.77 20.24 -1.88
N ASP A 260 -15.93 19.85 -2.42
CA ASP A 260 -16.55 20.46 -3.60
C ASP A 260 -17.37 21.72 -3.21
N ALA A 261 -18.01 22.34 -4.21
CA ALA A 261 -18.85 23.52 -4.00
C ALA A 261 -20.06 23.29 -3.06
N ARG A 262 -20.42 22.03 -2.81
CA ARG A 262 -21.49 21.64 -1.87
C ARG A 262 -20.94 21.29 -0.48
N GLY A 263 -19.62 21.37 -0.29
CA GLY A 263 -18.93 20.99 0.94
C GLY A 263 -18.81 19.49 1.15
N LEU A 264 -18.98 18.69 0.09
CA LEU A 264 -18.82 17.23 0.11
C LEU A 264 -17.44 16.84 -0.40
N LEU A 265 -16.89 15.71 0.04
CA LEU A 265 -15.60 15.26 -0.47
C LEU A 265 -15.75 14.77 -1.93
N ALA A 266 -15.04 15.44 -2.85
CA ALA A 266 -14.91 15.00 -4.23
C ALA A 266 -13.57 14.27 -4.42
N LEU A 267 -13.58 13.26 -5.29
CA LEU A 267 -12.47 12.42 -5.68
C LEU A 267 -12.35 12.43 -7.21
N ARG A 268 -11.14 12.61 -7.71
CA ARG A 268 -10.83 12.58 -9.14
C ARG A 268 -9.72 11.58 -9.43
N PRO A 269 -9.66 10.99 -10.63
CA PRO A 269 -8.54 10.16 -11.03
C PRO A 269 -7.24 10.98 -11.04
N PHE A 270 -6.11 10.34 -10.72
CA PHE A 270 -4.80 10.99 -10.75
C PHE A 270 -4.34 11.32 -12.17
N HIS A 271 -4.48 10.37 -13.10
CA HIS A 271 -4.21 10.58 -14.53
C HIS A 271 -4.93 9.55 -15.40
N THR A 272 -4.87 9.75 -16.72
CA THR A 272 -5.26 8.76 -17.73
C THR A 272 -4.04 8.04 -18.30
N HIS A 273 -4.12 6.73 -18.51
CA HIS A 273 -3.03 5.93 -19.08
C HIS A 273 -3.54 4.74 -19.91
N SER A 274 -2.63 4.13 -20.67
CA SER A 274 -2.86 2.93 -21.50
C SER A 274 -2.41 1.62 -20.85
N CYS A 275 -1.89 1.64 -19.62
CA CYS A 275 -1.45 0.42 -18.93
C CYS A 275 -2.61 -0.57 -18.72
N ALA A 276 -2.52 -1.76 -19.32
CA ALA A 276 -3.54 -2.80 -19.24
C ALA A 276 -3.64 -3.50 -17.88
N ARG A 277 -2.69 -3.24 -16.96
CA ARG A 277 -2.58 -3.93 -15.67
C ARG A 277 -3.02 -3.11 -14.47
N CYS A 278 -3.14 -1.79 -14.63
CA CYS A 278 -3.42 -0.88 -13.54
C CYS A 278 -4.90 -0.42 -13.58
N PRO A 279 -5.49 -0.07 -12.42
CA PRO A 279 -6.79 0.59 -12.37
C PRO A 279 -6.84 1.83 -13.27
N ALA A 280 -8.00 2.16 -13.84
CA ALA A 280 -8.12 3.21 -14.86
C ALA A 280 -7.69 4.61 -14.39
N ASN A 281 -7.70 4.85 -13.08
CA ASN A 281 -7.45 6.15 -12.47
C ASN A 281 -5.96 6.43 -12.16
N MET A 282 -5.11 5.39 -12.07
CA MET A 282 -3.72 5.56 -11.69
C MET A 282 -2.85 4.34 -12.01
N CYS A 283 -1.76 4.58 -12.75
CA CYS A 283 -0.66 3.64 -12.91
C CYS A 283 0.58 4.11 -12.14
N LYS A 284 0.90 3.48 -11.00
CA LYS A 284 2.04 3.88 -10.16
C LYS A 284 3.39 3.84 -10.89
N HIS A 285 3.55 2.93 -11.87
CA HIS A 285 4.74 2.90 -12.73
C HIS A 285 4.89 4.18 -13.53
N LYS A 286 3.80 4.63 -14.18
CA LYS A 286 3.82 5.88 -14.95
C LYS A 286 4.13 7.06 -14.03
N VAL A 287 3.52 7.11 -12.84
CA VAL A 287 3.79 8.18 -11.85
C VAL A 287 5.27 8.23 -11.47
N LEU A 288 5.86 7.09 -11.11
CA LEU A 288 7.27 7.02 -10.73
C LEU A 288 8.20 7.35 -11.91
N SER A 289 7.88 6.87 -13.11
CA SER A 289 8.65 7.19 -14.33
C SER A 289 8.65 8.69 -14.63
N ASP A 290 7.48 9.32 -14.58
CA ASP A 290 7.34 10.77 -14.81
C ASP A 290 8.08 11.58 -13.73
N TYR A 291 7.99 11.15 -12.47
CA TYR A 291 8.73 11.77 -11.37
C TYR A 291 10.24 11.69 -11.58
N LEU A 292 10.77 10.51 -11.91
CA LEU A 292 12.21 10.34 -12.18
C LEU A 292 12.67 11.20 -13.36
N ARG A 293 11.84 11.37 -14.40
CA ARG A 293 12.12 12.25 -15.53
C ARG A 293 12.16 13.73 -15.12
N GLU A 294 11.21 14.17 -14.29
CA GLU A 294 11.17 15.52 -13.72
C GLU A 294 12.46 15.80 -12.91
N ARG A 295 12.85 14.87 -12.02
CA ARG A 295 14.06 15.03 -11.21
C ARG A 295 15.34 15.03 -12.04
N ALA A 296 15.42 14.20 -13.08
CA ALA A 296 16.56 14.21 -13.99
C ALA A 296 16.65 15.53 -14.80
N HIS A 297 15.51 16.11 -15.18
CA HIS A 297 15.47 17.43 -15.82
C HIS A 297 15.98 18.53 -14.88
N ASP A 298 15.69 18.42 -13.57
CA ASP A 298 16.23 19.29 -12.53
C ASP A 298 17.71 19.01 -12.17
N GLY A 299 18.39 18.11 -12.89
CA GLY A 299 19.79 17.73 -12.64
C GLY A 299 20.00 16.83 -11.42
N VAL A 300 18.94 16.20 -10.89
CA VAL A 300 19.02 15.29 -9.75
C VAL A 300 19.00 13.84 -10.23
N HIS A 301 20.02 13.09 -9.81
CA HIS A 301 20.21 11.68 -10.15
C HIS A 301 20.33 10.85 -8.88
N PHE A 302 19.50 9.82 -8.77
CA PHE A 302 19.55 8.89 -7.64
C PHE A 302 20.51 7.73 -7.92
N GLU A 303 21.37 7.45 -6.96
CA GLU A 303 22.26 6.27 -6.96
C GLU A 303 21.45 4.98 -6.81
N ARG A 304 20.37 5.02 -6.02
CA ARG A 304 19.52 3.87 -5.71
C ARG A 304 18.08 4.28 -5.44
N LEU A 305 17.16 3.46 -5.92
CA LEU A 305 15.74 3.54 -5.66
C LEU A 305 15.33 2.49 -4.62
N PHE A 306 14.48 2.91 -3.69
CA PHE A 306 13.84 2.05 -2.70
C PHE A 306 12.33 2.20 -2.84
N TYR A 307 11.60 1.09 -2.96
CA TYR A 307 10.15 1.09 -3.07
C TYR A 307 9.54 0.21 -1.98
N VAL A 308 8.69 0.79 -1.14
CA VAL A 308 7.98 0.10 -0.04
C VAL A 308 6.50 0.07 -0.37
N GLY A 309 5.91 -1.12 -0.42
CA GLY A 309 4.51 -1.31 -0.76
C GLY A 309 3.99 -2.70 -0.37
N ASP A 310 2.71 -2.94 -0.54
CA ASP A 310 2.03 -4.18 -0.17
C ASP A 310 1.18 -4.74 -1.32
N GLY A 311 0.55 -3.86 -2.11
CA GLY A 311 -0.59 -4.18 -2.95
C GLY A 311 -0.24 -4.64 -4.36
N ALA A 312 -1.24 -5.14 -5.10
CA ALA A 312 -1.03 -5.56 -6.49
C ALA A 312 -0.70 -4.35 -7.41
N ASN A 313 -1.23 -3.18 -7.07
CA ASN A 313 -0.95 -1.89 -7.73
C ASN A 313 0.52 -1.43 -7.55
N ASP A 314 1.26 -1.96 -6.57
CA ASP A 314 2.69 -1.71 -6.38
C ASP A 314 3.61 -2.62 -7.21
N PHE A 315 3.06 -3.64 -7.86
CA PHE A 315 3.86 -4.53 -8.68
C PHE A 315 4.32 -3.88 -9.99
N CYS A 316 3.49 -3.03 -10.60
CA CYS A 316 3.81 -2.40 -11.89
C CYS A 316 5.09 -1.52 -11.85
N PRO A 317 5.32 -0.68 -10.81
CA PRO A 317 6.57 0.05 -10.61
C PRO A 317 7.84 -0.80 -10.59
N MET A 318 7.75 -2.10 -10.27
CA MET A 318 8.94 -2.97 -10.19
C MET A 318 9.69 -3.06 -11.52
N GLY A 319 9.02 -2.85 -12.65
CA GLY A 319 9.66 -2.78 -13.96
C GLY A 319 10.64 -1.61 -14.15
N LEU A 320 10.64 -0.62 -13.25
CA LEU A 320 11.58 0.51 -13.24
C LEU A 320 12.85 0.24 -12.42
N LEU A 321 12.81 -0.76 -11.53
CA LEU A 321 13.90 -1.01 -10.60
C LEU A 321 15.01 -1.84 -11.26
N ALA A 322 16.25 -1.38 -11.16
CA ALA A 322 17.42 -2.03 -11.72
C ALA A 322 18.19 -2.87 -10.69
N GLY A 323 19.32 -3.45 -11.11
CA GLY A 323 20.13 -4.39 -10.32
C GLY A 323 20.66 -3.88 -8.96
N GLY A 324 20.69 -2.56 -8.76
CA GLY A 324 21.10 -1.94 -7.50
C GLY A 324 19.93 -1.49 -6.63
N ASP A 325 18.72 -1.47 -7.16
CA ASP A 325 17.52 -0.93 -6.50
C ASP A 325 16.87 -1.99 -5.60
N VAL A 326 16.03 -1.57 -4.65
CA VAL A 326 15.44 -2.47 -3.65
C VAL A 326 13.93 -2.32 -3.61
N ALA A 327 13.24 -3.45 -3.72
CA ALA A 327 11.82 -3.59 -3.45
C ALA A 327 11.61 -4.16 -2.04
N PHE A 328 10.77 -3.49 -1.25
CA PHE A 328 10.31 -3.91 0.06
C PHE A 328 8.83 -4.28 -0.01
N PRO A 329 8.48 -5.49 -0.49
CA PRO A 329 7.09 -5.93 -0.48
C PRO A 329 6.67 -6.37 0.93
N ARG A 330 5.48 -5.96 1.39
CA ARG A 330 4.94 -6.41 2.67
C ARG A 330 4.70 -7.92 2.61
N ARG A 331 5.23 -8.65 3.57
CA ARG A 331 5.24 -10.11 3.56
C ARG A 331 3.82 -10.65 3.59
N GLY A 332 3.50 -11.46 2.59
CA GLY A 332 2.21 -12.15 2.49
C GLY A 332 1.14 -11.36 1.75
N TYR A 333 1.39 -10.09 1.42
CA TYR A 333 0.51 -9.23 0.64
C TYR A 333 0.70 -9.43 -0.87
N PRO A 334 -0.21 -8.93 -1.73
CA PRO A 334 -0.20 -9.23 -3.16
C PRO A 334 1.11 -8.87 -3.89
N MET A 335 1.76 -7.74 -3.58
CA MET A 335 3.05 -7.36 -4.16
C MET A 335 4.09 -8.45 -3.96
N HIS A 336 4.19 -9.00 -2.73
CA HIS A 336 5.14 -10.05 -2.39
C HIS A 336 4.90 -11.32 -3.22
N ARG A 337 3.62 -11.74 -3.35
CA ARG A 337 3.27 -12.95 -4.12
C ARG A 337 3.58 -12.79 -5.60
N LEU A 338 3.21 -11.64 -6.18
CA LEU A 338 3.45 -11.35 -7.59
C LEU A 338 4.96 -11.29 -7.91
N ILE A 339 5.78 -10.73 -7.02
CA ILE A 339 7.25 -10.76 -7.16
C ILE A 339 7.77 -12.19 -7.12
N GLN A 340 7.31 -13.02 -6.18
CA GLN A 340 7.72 -14.43 -6.11
C GLN A 340 7.31 -15.21 -7.36
N GLU A 341 6.13 -14.98 -7.90
CA GLU A 341 5.64 -15.61 -9.13
C GLU A 341 6.48 -15.18 -10.34
N ALA A 342 6.77 -13.88 -10.48
CA ALA A 342 7.62 -13.36 -11.54
C ALA A 342 9.05 -13.92 -11.48
N GLN A 343 9.64 -13.98 -10.29
CA GLN A 343 10.97 -14.56 -10.08
C GLN A 343 11.01 -16.07 -10.39
N LYS A 344 9.92 -16.80 -10.12
CA LYS A 344 9.81 -18.23 -10.48
C LYS A 344 9.63 -18.43 -11.99
N ALA A 345 8.83 -17.58 -12.63
CA ALA A 345 8.54 -17.68 -14.05
C ALA A 345 9.76 -17.30 -14.91
N GLU A 346 10.45 -16.22 -14.55
CA GLU A 346 11.60 -15.72 -15.28
C GLU A 346 12.61 -15.04 -14.33
N PRO A 347 13.51 -15.81 -13.69
CA PRO A 347 14.43 -15.28 -12.66
C PRO A 347 15.28 -14.09 -13.11
N SER A 348 15.66 -14.03 -14.40
CA SER A 348 16.46 -12.95 -14.99
C SER A 348 15.69 -11.67 -15.28
N SER A 349 14.36 -11.71 -15.24
CA SER A 349 13.51 -10.54 -15.53
C SER A 349 13.45 -9.55 -14.36
N PHE A 350 13.55 -10.06 -13.12
CA PHE A 350 13.46 -9.24 -11.91
C PHE A 350 14.86 -8.85 -11.43
N ARG A 351 15.28 -7.61 -11.72
CA ARG A 351 16.65 -7.14 -11.45
C ARG A 351 16.85 -6.63 -10.03
N ALA A 352 15.82 -6.05 -9.42
CA ALA A 352 15.93 -5.44 -8.10
C ALA A 352 16.17 -6.46 -7.00
N SER A 353 16.82 -6.04 -5.93
CA SER A 353 16.87 -6.82 -4.69
C SER A 353 15.48 -6.82 -4.04
N VAL A 354 15.04 -7.97 -3.53
CA VAL A 354 13.74 -8.10 -2.85
C VAL A 354 14.00 -8.36 -1.38
N VAL A 355 13.48 -7.48 -0.53
CA VAL A 355 13.60 -7.58 0.93
C VAL A 355 12.20 -7.52 1.53
N PRO A 356 11.50 -8.67 1.65
CA PRO A 356 10.16 -8.67 2.20
C PRO A 356 10.15 -8.28 3.68
N TRP A 357 9.25 -7.39 4.07
CA TRP A 357 9.15 -6.86 5.43
C TRP A 357 7.88 -7.32 6.14
N GLU A 358 7.95 -7.55 7.45
CA GLU A 358 6.79 -7.81 8.31
C GLU A 358 6.45 -6.56 9.12
N THR A 359 7.47 -5.83 9.55
CA THR A 359 7.34 -4.53 10.20
C THR A 359 8.25 -3.51 9.52
N ALA A 360 7.95 -2.22 9.63
CA ALA A 360 8.79 -1.17 9.06
C ALA A 360 10.19 -1.09 9.71
N THR A 361 10.41 -1.80 10.83
CA THR A 361 11.75 -2.02 11.41
C THR A 361 12.67 -2.75 10.44
N ASP A 362 12.16 -3.72 9.66
CA ASP A 362 12.97 -4.48 8.71
C ASP A 362 13.53 -3.56 7.62
N VAL A 363 12.66 -2.68 7.10
CA VAL A 363 13.04 -1.64 6.13
C VAL A 363 14.07 -0.70 6.74
N ARG A 364 13.84 -0.22 7.97
CA ARG A 364 14.78 0.67 8.69
C ARG A 364 16.16 0.05 8.84
N LEU A 365 16.24 -1.21 9.27
CA LEU A 365 17.50 -1.92 9.44
C LEU A 365 18.24 -2.10 8.12
N HIS A 366 17.52 -2.40 7.03
CA HIS A 366 18.13 -2.49 5.72
C HIS A 366 18.70 -1.14 5.25
N LEU A 367 17.93 -0.05 5.39
CA LEU A 367 18.40 1.29 5.04
C LEU A 367 19.63 1.69 5.88
N GLN A 368 19.65 1.37 7.17
CA GLN A 368 20.81 1.58 8.04
C GLN A 368 22.05 0.84 7.54
N GLN A 369 21.89 -0.39 7.06
CA GLN A 369 23.00 -1.15 6.51
C GLN A 369 23.52 -0.53 5.21
N VAL A 370 22.64 -0.08 4.32
CA VAL A 370 23.05 0.60 3.08
C VAL A 370 23.87 1.85 3.39
N LEU A 371 23.43 2.68 4.33
CA LEU A 371 24.16 3.90 4.72
C LEU A 371 25.54 3.64 5.31
N LYS A 372 25.78 2.48 5.92
CA LYS A 372 27.11 2.09 6.44
C LYS A 372 28.08 1.65 5.34
N THR A 373 27.53 1.20 4.21
CA THR A 373 28.31 0.65 3.08
C THR A 373 28.54 1.65 1.96
N CYS A 374 27.94 2.83 2.04
CA CYS A 374 27.94 3.89 1.04
C CYS A 374 28.67 5.14 1.54
#